data_AF-A0A087U1V2-F1
#
_entry.id   AF-A0A087U1V2-F1
#
_cell.length_a   1.000
_cell.length_b   1.000
_cell.length_c   1.000
_cell.angle_alpha   90.00
_cell.angle_beta   90.00
_cell.angle_gamma   90.00
#
_symmetry.space_group_name_H-M   'P 1'
#
loop_
_entity.id
_entity.type
_entity.pdbx_description
1 polymer ?
#
loop_
_entity_poly.entity_id
_entity_poly.type
_entity_poly.pdbx_seq_one_letter_code
_entity_poly.pdbx_strand_id
1 'polypeptide(L)'
;MATYRSGHIQPDTIAMVPTHGYVNSTNYSPDSIRWLDFVAASEGIAIQHALNGSGEHRVAGISVDGFCEATQTVYQFQGCFFHGCSSCYDGDIIHPLKGVSMATLREKTEETTRKLRTQGFHVIEMWEHEFQREKEENPDLQAFLDQHHLRDRLNPRESFFGGRTNALKLFHEGDAKYVDFTSLYPWVRIFFIILSTLMCMFL
;
A
#
# COMPACT_ATOMS: atom_id res chain seq x y z
N MET A 1 -19.39 -17.71 -17.01
CA MET A 1 -19.20 -16.66 -18.04
C MET A 1 -17.97 -15.80 -17.82
N ALA A 2 -17.56 -15.46 -16.58
CA ALA A 2 -16.35 -14.66 -16.32
C ALA A 2 -15.05 -15.35 -16.78
N THR A 3 -14.91 -16.65 -16.54
CA THR A 3 -13.74 -17.48 -16.90
C THR A 3 -13.49 -17.61 -18.41
N TYR A 4 -14.55 -17.77 -19.22
CA TYR A 4 -14.41 -17.81 -20.69
C TYR A 4 -13.89 -16.48 -21.26
N ARG A 5 -14.29 -15.36 -20.65
CA ARG A 5 -13.89 -14.02 -21.12
C ARG A 5 -12.48 -13.63 -20.68
N SER A 6 -11.95 -14.13 -19.56
CA SER A 6 -10.56 -13.86 -19.17
C SER A 6 -9.54 -14.70 -19.96
N GLY A 7 -9.88 -15.95 -20.28
CA GLY A 7 -8.99 -16.88 -20.99
C GLY A 7 -8.96 -16.75 -22.52
N HIS A 8 -9.93 -16.04 -23.11
CA HIS A 8 -10.09 -15.90 -24.56
C HIS A 8 -10.20 -14.43 -25.02
N ILE A 9 -9.66 -13.48 -24.23
CA ILE A 9 -9.51 -12.09 -24.65
C ILE A 9 -8.54 -12.03 -25.83
N GLN A 10 -8.96 -11.34 -26.90
CA GLN A 10 -8.10 -11.10 -28.06
C GLN A 10 -7.03 -10.06 -27.70
N PRO A 11 -5.84 -10.12 -28.30
CA PRO A 11 -4.87 -9.04 -28.20
C PRO A 11 -5.51 -7.68 -28.49
N ASP A 12 -5.08 -6.63 -27.80
CA ASP A 12 -5.54 -5.25 -27.96
C ASP A 12 -7.03 -4.98 -27.64
N THR A 13 -7.66 -5.85 -26.84
CA THR A 13 -9.03 -5.62 -26.35
C THR A 13 -9.06 -5.31 -24.84
N ILE A 14 -10.00 -4.46 -24.43
CA ILE A 14 -10.13 -4.00 -23.04
C ILE A 14 -10.53 -5.19 -22.15
N ALA A 15 -9.68 -5.54 -21.20
CA ALA A 15 -9.94 -6.62 -20.26
C ALA A 15 -11.05 -6.26 -19.26
N MET A 16 -11.90 -7.25 -18.95
CA MET A 16 -12.96 -7.07 -17.97
C MET A 16 -12.35 -6.95 -16.56
N VAL A 17 -12.43 -5.76 -15.97
CA VAL A 17 -11.99 -5.53 -14.59
C VAL A 17 -12.84 -6.38 -13.65
N PRO A 18 -12.25 -7.29 -12.85
CA PRO A 18 -13.00 -8.05 -11.85
C PRO A 18 -13.68 -7.10 -10.86
N THR A 19 -14.76 -7.55 -10.21
CA THR A 19 -15.47 -6.75 -9.20
C THR A 19 -14.54 -6.24 -8.10
N HIS A 20 -13.50 -6.99 -7.76
CA HIS A 20 -12.48 -6.65 -6.76
C HIS A 20 -11.15 -6.17 -7.36
N GLY A 21 -11.11 -5.83 -8.65
CA GLY A 21 -9.88 -5.45 -9.35
C GLY A 21 -8.96 -6.63 -9.66
N TYR A 22 -7.78 -6.34 -10.22
CA TYR A 22 -6.79 -7.34 -10.63
C TYR A 22 -5.75 -7.67 -9.55
N VAL A 23 -5.77 -6.96 -8.43
CA VAL A 23 -4.79 -7.07 -7.34
C VAL A 23 -5.49 -7.48 -6.06
N ASN A 24 -4.89 -8.41 -5.31
CA ASN A 24 -5.31 -8.67 -3.94
C ASN A 24 -5.18 -7.38 -3.14
N SER A 25 -6.28 -6.92 -2.55
CA SER A 25 -6.34 -5.73 -1.70
C SER A 25 -5.81 -6.05 -0.30
N THR A 26 -4.60 -6.57 -0.19
CA THR A 26 -3.94 -6.72 1.10
C THR A 26 -3.44 -5.35 1.54
N ASN A 27 -3.79 -5.00 2.78
CA ASN A 27 -3.38 -3.74 3.38
C ASN A 27 -1.90 -3.84 3.76
N TYR A 28 -1.09 -2.91 3.26
CA TYR A 28 0.30 -2.72 3.69
C TYR A 28 0.43 -1.41 4.47
N SER A 29 1.49 -1.31 5.29
CA SER A 29 1.88 -0.04 5.89
C SER A 29 2.73 0.76 4.91
N PRO A 30 2.45 2.05 4.66
CA PRO A 30 3.34 2.92 3.89
C PRO A 30 4.77 2.96 4.46
N ASP A 31 4.89 2.91 5.78
CA ASP A 31 6.20 2.90 6.45
C ASP A 31 6.93 1.57 6.27
N SER A 32 6.22 0.44 6.13
CA SER A 32 6.81 -0.84 5.71
C SER A 32 7.47 -0.70 4.33
N ILE A 33 6.76 -0.12 3.37
CA ILE A 33 7.30 0.04 2.01
C ILE A 33 8.53 0.96 2.00
N ARG A 34 8.45 2.10 2.68
CA ARG A 34 9.57 3.05 2.81
C ARG A 34 10.82 2.39 3.39
N TRP A 35 10.65 1.59 4.44
CA TRP A 35 11.75 0.86 5.05
C TRP A 35 12.37 -0.12 4.05
N LEU A 36 11.56 -0.92 3.35
CA LEU A 36 12.04 -1.89 2.36
C LEU A 36 12.77 -1.20 1.19
N ASP A 37 12.23 -0.10 0.67
CA ASP A 37 12.86 0.68 -0.40
C ASP A 37 14.19 1.30 0.05
N PHE A 38 14.27 1.77 1.30
CA PHE A 38 15.51 2.28 1.88
C PHE A 38 16.57 1.18 2.03
N VAL A 39 16.20 0.00 2.53
CA VAL A 39 17.11 -1.15 2.63
C VAL A 39 17.58 -1.60 1.26
N ALA A 40 16.67 -1.72 0.29
CA ALA A 40 17.00 -2.06 -1.10
C ALA A 40 18.01 -1.07 -1.70
N ALA A 41 17.81 0.24 -1.49
CA ALA A 41 18.70 1.28 -1.99
C ALA A 41 20.07 1.31 -1.30
N SER A 42 20.10 1.13 0.03
CA SER A 42 21.33 1.20 0.83
C SER A 42 22.22 -0.03 0.65
N GLU A 43 21.63 -1.23 0.55
CA GLU A 43 22.36 -2.48 0.36
C GLU A 43 22.56 -2.83 -1.13
N GLY A 44 21.90 -2.11 -2.04
CA GLY A 44 21.95 -2.38 -3.48
C GLY A 44 21.31 -3.73 -3.87
N ILE A 45 20.28 -4.14 -3.14
CA ILE A 45 19.56 -5.41 -3.34
C ILE A 45 18.16 -5.19 -3.90
N ALA A 46 17.63 -6.21 -4.59
CA ALA A 46 16.26 -6.18 -5.08
C ALA A 46 15.33 -6.89 -4.08
N ILE A 47 14.44 -6.11 -3.44
CA ILE A 47 13.42 -6.63 -2.51
C ILE A 47 12.06 -6.58 -3.20
N GLN A 48 11.38 -7.72 -3.27
CA GLN A 48 10.00 -7.82 -3.76
C GLN A 48 9.03 -7.52 -2.62
N HIS A 49 8.11 -6.57 -2.79
CA HIS A 49 7.12 -6.14 -1.79
C HIS A 49 5.79 -5.69 -2.45
N ALA A 50 4.79 -5.30 -1.66
CA ALA A 50 3.42 -5.04 -2.13
C ALA A 50 3.29 -4.03 -3.30
N LEU A 51 4.17 -3.02 -3.34
CA LEU A 51 4.14 -1.92 -4.31
C LEU A 51 5.07 -2.11 -5.51
N ASN A 52 5.95 -3.12 -5.49
CA ASN A 52 6.82 -3.44 -6.63
C ASN A 52 6.61 -4.89 -7.11
N GLY A 53 7.09 -5.23 -8.31
CA GLY A 53 6.92 -6.56 -8.89
C GLY A 53 5.45 -7.01 -9.04
N SER A 54 5.17 -8.28 -8.71
CA SER A 54 3.83 -8.90 -8.81
C SER A 54 2.91 -8.66 -7.61
N GLY A 55 3.31 -7.86 -6.63
CA GLY A 55 2.60 -7.65 -5.35
C GLY A 55 3.23 -8.40 -4.18
N GLU A 56 2.52 -8.51 -3.04
CA GLU A 56 3.02 -9.21 -1.84
C GLU A 56 3.46 -10.64 -2.17
N HIS A 57 4.70 -10.95 -1.81
CA HIS A 57 5.30 -12.24 -2.09
C HIS A 57 4.87 -13.25 -1.02
N ARG A 58 4.45 -14.45 -1.45
CA ARG A 58 4.14 -15.55 -0.53
C ARG A 58 5.29 -16.54 -0.51
N VAL A 59 5.98 -16.60 0.62
CA VAL A 59 7.09 -17.53 0.84
C VAL A 59 6.56 -18.70 1.66
N ALA A 60 6.66 -19.92 1.10
CA ALA A 60 6.24 -21.16 1.78
C ALA A 60 4.81 -21.11 2.38
N GLY A 61 3.90 -20.46 1.68
CA GLY A 61 2.49 -20.30 2.07
C GLY A 61 2.20 -19.13 3.02
N ILE A 62 3.21 -18.44 3.53
CA ILE A 62 3.11 -17.29 4.43
C ILE A 62 3.24 -15.99 3.61
N SER A 63 2.38 -15.01 3.87
CA SER A 63 2.52 -13.67 3.28
C SER A 63 3.62 -12.91 4.02
N VAL A 64 4.53 -12.27 3.31
CA VAL A 64 5.63 -11.49 3.89
C VAL A 64 5.66 -10.09 3.30
N ASP A 65 6.14 -9.10 4.07
CA ASP A 65 6.22 -7.71 3.62
C ASP A 65 7.25 -7.53 2.49
N GLY A 66 8.42 -8.14 2.64
CA GLY A 66 9.52 -8.06 1.68
C GLY A 66 10.26 -9.39 1.52
N PHE A 67 10.67 -9.71 0.29
CA PHE A 67 11.48 -10.89 -0.01
C PHE A 67 12.61 -10.57 -0.99
N CYS A 68 13.84 -10.90 -0.61
CA CYS A 68 15.01 -10.86 -1.48
C CYS A 68 15.39 -12.29 -1.88
N GLU A 69 15.14 -12.63 -3.14
CA GLU A 69 15.40 -13.98 -3.67
C GLU A 69 16.90 -14.31 -3.70
N ALA A 70 17.75 -13.33 -4.01
CA ALA A 70 19.19 -13.51 -4.15
C ALA A 70 19.86 -13.95 -2.84
N THR A 71 19.38 -13.43 -1.71
CA THR A 71 19.93 -13.75 -0.37
C THR A 71 19.03 -14.69 0.42
N GLN A 72 17.88 -15.12 -0.14
CA GLN A 72 16.85 -15.87 0.57
C GLN A 72 16.43 -15.18 1.89
N THR A 73 16.37 -13.85 1.87
CA THR A 73 16.04 -13.04 3.04
C THR A 73 14.61 -12.55 2.99
N VAL A 74 13.88 -12.77 4.08
CA VAL A 74 12.56 -12.23 4.34
C VAL A 74 12.71 -11.01 5.25
N TYR A 75 12.08 -9.91 4.85
CA TYR A 75 11.98 -8.69 5.63
C TYR A 75 10.54 -8.57 6.13
N GLN A 76 10.35 -8.48 7.45
CA GLN A 76 9.04 -8.31 8.07
C GLN A 76 8.97 -7.01 8.86
N PHE A 77 7.95 -6.20 8.57
CA PHE A 77 7.70 -4.96 9.27
C PHE A 77 6.63 -5.18 10.34
N GLN A 78 7.02 -5.10 11.61
CA GLN A 78 6.15 -5.40 12.72
C GLN A 78 5.47 -4.13 13.24
N GLY A 79 4.26 -3.85 12.73
CA GLY A 79 3.36 -2.82 13.29
C GLY A 79 3.07 -3.09 14.77
N CYS A 80 3.45 -2.18 15.66
CA CYS A 80 3.47 -2.43 17.11
C CYS A 80 2.08 -2.78 17.64
N PHE A 81 1.06 -2.06 17.15
CA PHE A 81 -0.33 -2.25 17.52
C PHE A 81 -0.87 -3.62 17.08
N PHE A 82 -0.55 -4.07 15.86
CA PHE A 82 -1.14 -5.29 15.28
C PHE A 82 -0.40 -6.58 15.66
N HIS A 83 0.87 -6.46 16.04
CA HIS A 83 1.80 -7.57 16.29
C HIS A 83 2.22 -7.73 17.75
N GLY A 84 1.73 -6.89 18.67
CA GLY A 84 1.93 -7.10 20.11
C GLY A 84 3.29 -6.66 20.63
N CYS A 85 3.79 -5.48 20.24
CA CYS A 85 5.12 -5.04 20.69
C CYS A 85 5.20 -4.91 22.21
N SER A 86 6.15 -5.61 22.84
CA SER A 86 6.36 -5.60 24.30
C SER A 86 6.93 -4.28 24.83
N SER A 87 7.59 -3.49 23.98
CA SER A 87 8.13 -2.18 24.35
C SER A 87 7.06 -1.09 24.36
N CYS A 88 6.03 -1.23 23.50
CA CYS A 88 4.98 -0.23 23.34
C CYS A 88 3.72 -0.54 24.16
N TYR A 89 3.46 -1.82 24.44
CA TYR A 89 2.24 -2.26 25.09
C TYR A 89 2.51 -3.33 26.14
N ASP A 90 1.76 -3.25 27.25
CA ASP A 90 1.72 -4.33 28.23
C ASP A 90 1.00 -5.56 27.62
N GLY A 91 1.51 -6.75 27.94
CA GLY A 91 1.06 -8.02 27.38
C GLY A 91 -0.40 -8.34 27.71
N ASP A 92 -0.89 -7.88 28.86
CA ASP A 92 -2.25 -8.12 29.35
C ASP A 92 -3.30 -7.20 28.71
N ILE A 93 -2.88 -6.16 27.98
CA ILE A 93 -3.79 -5.27 27.26
C ILE A 93 -4.52 -6.06 26.19
N ILE A 94 -5.85 -5.91 26.13
CA ILE A 94 -6.67 -6.50 25.08
C ILE A 94 -6.68 -5.59 23.86
N HIS A 95 -6.28 -6.13 22.72
CA HIS A 95 -6.32 -5.43 21.44
C HIS A 95 -7.78 -5.13 21.05
N PRO A 96 -8.17 -3.85 20.90
CA PRO A 96 -9.57 -3.45 20.79
C PRO A 96 -10.27 -3.99 19.53
N LEU A 97 -9.54 -4.18 18.43
CA LEU A 97 -10.11 -4.72 17.19
C LEU A 97 -10.12 -6.27 17.11
N LYS A 98 -9.23 -6.95 17.82
CA LYS A 98 -9.02 -8.41 17.70
C LYS A 98 -9.56 -9.18 18.90
N GLY A 99 -9.83 -8.51 20.03
CA GLY A 99 -10.37 -9.12 21.24
C GLY A 99 -9.42 -10.10 21.92
N VAL A 100 -8.12 -10.07 21.59
CA VAL A 100 -7.08 -10.93 22.17
C VAL A 100 -6.01 -10.06 22.83
N SER A 101 -5.24 -10.62 23.76
CA SER A 101 -4.19 -9.86 24.44
C SER A 101 -3.01 -9.54 23.50
N MET A 102 -2.28 -8.47 23.81
CA MET A 102 -1.06 -8.10 23.07
C MET A 102 0.00 -9.20 23.17
N ALA A 103 0.10 -9.91 24.30
CA ALA A 103 0.97 -11.07 24.44
C ALA A 103 0.62 -12.19 23.44
N THR A 104 -0.66 -12.51 23.27
CA THR A 104 -1.09 -13.51 22.29
C THR A 104 -0.80 -13.08 20.85
N LEU A 105 -0.88 -11.79 20.52
CA LEU A 105 -0.48 -11.29 19.21
C LEU A 105 1.02 -11.47 18.99
N ARG A 106 1.82 -11.12 19.99
CA ARG A 106 3.27 -11.29 19.95
C ARG A 106 3.69 -12.75 19.76
N GLU A 107 3.07 -13.67 20.48
CA GLU A 107 3.32 -15.11 20.33
C GLU A 107 3.06 -15.59 18.90
N LYS A 108 1.98 -15.11 18.26
CA LYS A 108 1.67 -15.44 16.85
C LYS A 108 2.71 -14.87 15.88
N THR A 109 3.15 -13.64 16.13
CA THR A 109 4.22 -13.00 15.36
C THR A 109 5.51 -13.83 15.46
N GLU A 110 5.94 -14.17 16.67
CA GLU A 110 7.11 -14.99 16.94
C GLU A 110 6.99 -16.40 16.34
N GLU A 111 5.81 -17.02 16.38
CA GLU A 111 5.56 -18.31 15.75
C GLU A 111 5.73 -18.24 14.23
N THR A 112 5.25 -17.17 13.59
CA THR A 112 5.37 -16.94 12.15
C THR A 112 6.84 -16.76 11.77
N THR A 113 7.57 -15.91 12.49
CA THR A 113 9.02 -15.73 12.32
C THR A 113 9.77 -17.04 12.51
N ARG A 114 9.43 -17.84 13.52
CA ARG A 114 10.05 -19.15 13.77
C ARG A 114 9.82 -20.13 12.63
N LYS A 115 8.61 -20.17 12.07
CA LYS A 115 8.27 -21.01 10.91
C LYS A 115 9.12 -20.64 9.70
N LEU A 116 9.25 -19.35 9.39
CA LEU A 116 10.07 -18.87 8.29
C LEU A 116 11.55 -19.25 8.49
N ARG A 117 12.09 -19.04 9.69
CA ARG A 117 13.48 -19.44 10.01
C ARG A 117 13.69 -20.95 9.92
N THR A 118 12.72 -21.75 10.35
CA THR A 118 12.79 -23.23 10.29
C THR A 118 12.75 -23.75 8.84
N GLN A 119 12.13 -23.00 7.93
CA GLN A 119 12.13 -23.31 6.50
C GLN A 119 13.44 -22.90 5.79
N GLY A 120 14.40 -22.32 6.52
CA GLY A 120 15.73 -21.97 5.99
C GLY A 120 15.87 -20.52 5.51
N PHE A 121 14.87 -19.67 5.71
CA PHE A 121 14.96 -18.25 5.35
C PHE A 121 15.68 -17.45 6.43
N HIS A 122 16.50 -16.50 5.99
CA HIS A 122 17.00 -15.45 6.87
C HIS A 122 15.86 -14.44 7.11
N VAL A 123 15.52 -14.12 8.36
CA VAL A 123 14.40 -13.22 8.66
C VAL A 123 14.91 -11.99 9.41
N ILE A 124 14.80 -10.84 8.76
CA ILE A 124 15.09 -9.51 9.30
C ILE A 124 13.76 -8.86 9.67
N GLU A 125 13.69 -8.37 10.90
CA GLU A 125 12.48 -7.77 11.46
C GLU A 125 12.76 -6.31 11.80
N MET A 126 11.80 -5.43 11.52
CA MET A 126 11.84 -4.02 11.90
C MET A 126 10.54 -3.69 12.63
N TRP A 127 10.61 -3.25 13.88
CA TRP A 127 9.42 -2.80 14.59
C TRP A 127 9.08 -1.35 14.24
N GLU A 128 7.80 -1.05 14.18
CA GLU A 128 7.30 0.29 13.85
C GLU A 128 7.91 1.39 14.72
N HIS A 129 8.02 1.16 16.04
CA HIS A 129 8.61 2.15 16.95
C HIS A 129 10.12 2.32 16.76
N GLU A 130 10.82 1.29 16.29
CA GLU A 130 12.24 1.38 15.94
C GLU A 130 12.40 2.19 14.67
N PHE A 131 11.57 1.93 13.67
CA PHE A 131 11.57 2.70 12.42
C PHE A 131 11.22 4.18 12.64
N GLN A 132 10.25 4.49 13.51
CA GLN A 132 9.98 5.91 13.84
C GLN A 132 11.19 6.58 14.49
N ARG A 133 11.91 5.88 15.37
CA ARG A 133 13.14 6.40 15.96
C ARG A 133 14.24 6.58 14.92
N GLU A 134 14.43 5.61 14.02
CA GLU A 134 15.41 5.74 12.93
C GLU A 134 15.10 6.92 12.02
N LYS A 135 13.83 7.24 11.77
CA LYS A 135 13.44 8.43 11.01
C LYS A 135 13.89 9.74 11.66
N GLU A 136 14.07 9.76 12.98
CA GLU A 136 14.54 10.93 13.72
C GLU A 136 16.07 10.95 13.85
N GLU A 137 16.69 9.78 13.99
CA GLU A 137 18.12 9.66 14.31
C GLU A 137 19.03 9.49 13.08
N ASN A 138 18.53 8.90 11.99
CA ASN A 138 19.32 8.57 10.81
C ASN A 138 19.18 9.65 9.71
N PRO A 139 20.21 10.47 9.46
CA PRO A 139 20.16 11.52 8.46
C PRO A 139 20.06 10.99 7.02
N ASP A 140 20.62 9.81 6.74
CA ASP A 140 20.56 9.19 5.41
C ASP A 140 19.13 8.73 5.10
N LEU A 141 18.44 8.17 6.10
CA LEU A 141 17.02 7.81 5.99
C LEU A 141 16.15 9.05 5.80
N GLN A 142 16.41 10.14 6.53
CA GLN A 142 15.68 11.41 6.35
C GLN A 142 15.84 11.93 4.93
N ALA A 143 17.07 12.03 4.43
CA ALA A 143 17.36 12.49 3.08
C ALA A 143 16.71 11.60 2.00
N PHE A 144 16.66 10.29 2.22
CA PHE A 144 15.96 9.35 1.35
C PHE A 144 14.45 9.62 1.35
N LEU A 145 13.83 9.72 2.53
CA LEU A 145 12.38 9.91 2.67
C LEU A 145 11.89 11.25 2.11
N ASP A 146 12.70 12.30 2.18
CA ASP A 146 12.37 13.61 1.61
C ASP A 146 12.20 13.55 0.08
N GLN A 147 12.96 12.68 -0.58
CA GLN A 147 12.91 12.50 -2.04
C GLN A 147 12.00 11.34 -2.46
N HIS A 148 11.69 10.44 -1.53
CA HIS A 148 10.96 9.21 -1.79
C HIS A 148 9.45 9.39 -1.58
N HIS A 149 8.75 9.70 -2.67
CA HIS A 149 7.29 9.74 -2.70
C HIS A 149 6.72 8.37 -3.10
N LEU A 150 6.07 7.69 -2.15
CA LEU A 150 5.31 6.48 -2.42
C LEU A 150 4.22 6.77 -3.45
N ARG A 151 4.20 5.98 -4.52
CA ARG A 151 3.16 6.01 -5.54
C ARG A 151 2.31 4.76 -5.38
N ASP A 152 1.11 4.93 -4.85
CA ASP A 152 0.14 3.85 -4.79
C ASP A 152 -0.37 3.46 -6.17
N ARG A 153 -0.89 2.23 -6.27
CA ARG A 153 -1.53 1.73 -7.47
C ARG A 153 -2.76 2.60 -7.77
N LEU A 154 -2.89 3.05 -9.01
CA LEU A 154 -4.09 3.78 -9.44
C LEU A 154 -5.33 2.90 -9.21
N ASN A 155 -6.28 3.39 -8.42
CA ASN A 155 -7.60 2.78 -8.29
C ASN A 155 -8.53 3.36 -9.36
N PRO A 156 -8.83 2.64 -10.46
CA PRO A 156 -9.64 3.21 -11.54
C PRO A 156 -11.05 3.54 -11.07
N ARG A 157 -11.56 2.91 -10.01
CA ARG A 157 -12.89 3.21 -9.46
C ARG A 157 -12.94 4.60 -8.86
N GLU A 158 -11.87 5.04 -8.20
CA GLU A 158 -11.78 6.40 -7.62
C GLU A 158 -11.91 7.49 -8.68
N SER A 159 -11.47 7.22 -9.91
CA SER A 159 -11.64 8.16 -11.03
C SER A 159 -13.09 8.37 -11.48
N PHE A 160 -14.05 7.57 -10.99
CA PHE A 160 -15.47 7.71 -11.28
C PHE A 160 -16.27 8.33 -10.11
N PHE A 161 -15.61 8.81 -9.06
CA PHE A 161 -16.27 9.57 -7.98
C PHE A 161 -16.07 11.07 -8.20
N GLY A 162 -17.15 11.84 -8.10
CA GLY A 162 -17.22 13.25 -8.52
C GLY A 162 -18.46 13.49 -9.37
N GLY A 163 -18.66 14.70 -9.89
CA GLY A 163 -19.83 15.06 -10.69
C GLY A 163 -19.90 14.34 -12.05
N ARG A 164 -19.93 15.10 -13.15
CA ARG A 164 -19.86 14.52 -14.50
C ARG A 164 -18.43 14.12 -14.83
N THR A 165 -17.98 12.96 -14.37
CA THR A 165 -16.68 12.37 -14.74
C THR A 165 -16.79 11.66 -16.08
N ASN A 166 -15.87 11.96 -17.02
CA ASN A 166 -15.77 11.29 -18.30
C ASN A 166 -14.31 10.84 -18.52
N ALA A 167 -14.11 9.58 -18.90
CA ALA A 167 -12.78 9.06 -19.21
C ALA A 167 -12.36 9.50 -20.62
N LEU A 168 -11.39 10.42 -20.73
CA LEU A 168 -10.88 10.89 -22.03
C LEU A 168 -9.91 9.90 -22.70
N LYS A 169 -9.21 9.10 -21.89
CA LYS A 169 -8.21 8.13 -22.34
C LYS A 169 -8.25 6.90 -21.44
N LEU A 170 -8.60 5.74 -22.01
CA LEU A 170 -8.74 4.47 -21.27
C LEU A 170 -7.42 3.71 -21.10
N PHE A 171 -6.42 4.02 -21.92
CA PHE A 171 -5.08 3.43 -21.86
C PHE A 171 -4.04 4.53 -21.99
N HIS A 172 -3.16 4.66 -21.00
CA HIS A 172 -2.03 5.57 -21.01
C HIS A 172 -0.80 4.84 -20.46
N GLU A 173 0.29 4.89 -21.20
CA GLU A 173 1.58 4.35 -20.79
C GLU A 173 2.44 5.50 -20.27
N GLY A 174 2.85 5.42 -19.00
CA GLY A 174 3.60 6.47 -18.31
C GLY A 174 2.82 7.12 -17.16
N ASP A 175 3.33 8.27 -16.70
CA ASP A 175 2.76 9.00 -15.56
C ASP A 175 1.43 9.68 -15.93
N ALA A 176 0.34 9.20 -15.33
CA ALA A 176 -0.98 9.80 -15.47
C ALA A 176 -1.31 10.65 -14.23
N LYS A 177 -1.79 11.87 -14.44
CA LYS A 177 -2.32 12.73 -13.38
C LYS A 177 -3.84 12.75 -13.45
N TYR A 178 -4.49 12.42 -12.33
CA TYR A 178 -5.91 12.68 -12.15
C TYR A 178 -6.10 14.15 -11.78
N VAL A 179 -6.89 14.87 -12.57
CA VAL A 179 -7.25 16.27 -12.31
C VAL A 179 -8.77 16.31 -12.16
N ASP A 180 -9.24 16.52 -10.94
CA ASP A 180 -10.66 16.80 -10.69
C ASP A 180 -10.90 18.29 -10.93
N PHE A 181 -11.53 18.61 -12.05
CA PHE A 181 -12.12 19.93 -12.25
C PHE A 181 -13.56 19.86 -11.76
N THR A 182 -13.80 20.25 -10.51
CA THR A 182 -15.15 20.49 -10.03
C THR A 182 -15.69 21.68 -10.83
N SER A 183 -16.45 21.42 -11.89
CA SER A 183 -17.20 22.46 -12.58
C SER A 183 -17.95 23.25 -11.51
N LEU A 184 -17.79 24.58 -11.48
CA LEU A 184 -18.43 25.53 -10.59
C LEU A 184 -19.97 25.48 -10.69
N TYR A 185 -20.58 24.35 -10.35
CA TYR A 185 -21.99 24.30 -10.07
C TYR A 185 -22.17 24.97 -8.70
N PRO A 186 -22.93 26.07 -8.63
CA PRO A 186 -23.20 26.70 -7.36
C PRO A 186 -23.90 25.65 -6.50
N TRP A 187 -23.28 25.36 -5.37
CA TRP A 187 -23.86 24.56 -4.32
C TRP A 187 -25.21 25.19 -3.95
N VAL A 188 -26.31 24.57 -4.36
CA VAL A 188 -27.64 25.00 -3.96
C VAL A 188 -27.84 24.57 -2.50
N ARG A 189 -27.27 25.32 -1.54
CA ARG A 189 -28.02 25.61 -0.32
C ARG A 189 -29.10 26.60 -0.72
N ILE A 190 -30.33 26.21 -0.44
CA ILE A 190 -31.48 27.10 -0.32
C ILE A 190 -31.11 28.19 0.68
N PHE A 191 -30.70 29.36 0.19
CA PHE A 191 -30.95 30.65 0.81
C PHE A 191 -31.00 31.73 -0.28
N PHE A 192 -31.99 32.59 -0.13
CA PHE A 192 -32.47 33.60 -1.06
C PHE A 192 -31.40 34.58 -1.60
N ILE A 193 -31.49 34.86 -2.91
CA ILE A 193 -31.41 36.19 -3.57
C ILE A 193 -30.04 36.86 -3.87
N ILE A 194 -29.90 37.14 -5.18
CA ILE A 194 -29.15 38.17 -5.95
C ILE A 194 -27.82 37.80 -6.66
N LEU A 195 -27.96 37.96 -7.99
CA LEU A 195 -27.05 38.06 -9.13
C LEU A 195 -25.59 38.46 -8.87
N SER A 196 -24.64 37.81 -9.55
CA SER A 196 -24.11 38.32 -10.83
C SER A 196 -23.03 37.41 -11.43
N THR A 197 -23.08 37.34 -12.74
CA THR A 197 -22.29 36.59 -13.71
C THR A 197 -20.79 36.93 -13.65
N LEU A 198 -19.90 35.94 -13.77
CA LEU A 198 -18.77 36.08 -14.71
C LEU A 198 -18.27 34.72 -15.19
N MET A 199 -18.26 34.63 -16.52
CA MET A 199 -17.82 33.53 -17.36
C MET A 199 -16.34 33.75 -17.68
N CYS A 200 -15.49 32.73 -17.54
CA CYS A 200 -14.27 32.65 -18.34
C CYS A 200 -13.92 31.21 -18.65
N MET A 201 -13.81 30.98 -19.96
CA MET A 201 -13.46 29.76 -20.67
C MET A 201 -12.12 30.04 -21.39
N PHE A 202 -11.44 28.96 -21.81
CA PHE A 202 -10.25 28.87 -22.67
C PHE A 202 -8.90 28.97 -21.95
N LEU A 203 -7.91 28.12 -22.23
CA LEU A 203 -7.65 27.13 -23.29
C LEU A 203 -6.84 25.96 -22.70
#